data_AF-A0A3B5M634-F1
#
_entry.id   AF-A0A3B5M634-F1
#
_cell.length_a   1.000
_cell.length_b   1.000
_cell.length_c   1.000
_cell.angle_alpha   90.00
_cell.angle_beta   90.00
_cell.angle_gamma   90.00
#
_symmetry.space_group_name_H-M   'P 1'
#
loop_
_entity.id
_entity.type
_entity.pdbx_description
1 polymer ?
#
loop_
_entity_poly.entity_id
_entity_poly.type
_entity_poly.pdbx_seq_one_letter_code
_entity_poly.pdbx_strand_id
1 'polypeptide(L)'
;ISTADEGQNMDDEDTFKILISTDIHLGYLEKDAIRGSDSFHTLKEILECAKENQVDLILLGGDLFHENKPSRRCLHSCITMLREYCMGDSPVTFNILSDQTINFNTTQSVCVPWTC
;
A
#
# COMPACT_ATOMS: atom_id res chain seq x y z
N ILE A 1 37.64 -6.38 -23.72
CA ILE A 1 37.18 -7.77 -23.56
C ILE A 1 37.32 -8.06 -22.07
N SER A 2 36.37 -7.55 -21.26
CA SER A 2 35.15 -8.25 -20.78
C SER A 2 35.56 -9.34 -19.76
N THR A 3 35.08 -9.44 -18.52
CA THR A 3 33.78 -9.10 -17.89
C THR A 3 34.00 -9.08 -16.37
N ALA A 4 33.48 -8.08 -15.67
CA ALA A 4 33.30 -8.16 -14.22
C ALA A 4 31.87 -7.68 -13.90
N ASP A 5 31.07 -8.64 -13.45
CA ASP A 5 29.81 -8.48 -12.72
C ASP A 5 28.59 -7.90 -13.48
N GLU A 6 28.05 -8.68 -14.42
CA GLU A 6 26.64 -8.57 -14.88
C GLU A 6 25.80 -9.67 -14.19
N GLY A 7 25.74 -9.65 -12.85
CA GLY A 7 25.10 -10.72 -12.06
C GLY A 7 23.94 -10.29 -11.16
N GLN A 8 23.53 -9.03 -11.16
CA GLN A 8 22.59 -8.51 -10.14
C GLN A 8 21.29 -7.87 -10.66
N ASN A 9 20.90 -8.06 -11.93
CA ASN A 9 19.76 -7.28 -12.47
C ASN A 9 18.71 -8.08 -13.29
N MET A 10 18.80 -9.41 -13.34
CA MET A 10 17.76 -10.23 -13.99
C MET A 10 16.77 -10.82 -12.99
N ASP A 11 17.22 -11.17 -11.78
CA ASP A 11 16.36 -11.84 -10.79
C ASP A 11 15.29 -10.90 -10.22
N ASP A 12 15.54 -9.59 -10.17
CA ASP A 12 14.60 -8.61 -9.61
C ASP A 12 13.36 -8.39 -10.50
N GLU A 13 13.47 -8.54 -11.83
CA GLU A 13 12.33 -8.35 -12.75
C GLU A 13 11.32 -9.51 -12.67
N ASP A 14 11.82 -10.71 -12.34
CA ASP A 14 11.00 -11.91 -12.11
C ASP A 14 10.65 -12.11 -10.62
N THR A 15 11.06 -11.20 -9.73
CA THR A 15 10.79 -11.27 -8.29
C THR A 15 9.65 -10.35 -7.89
N PHE A 16 8.57 -10.93 -7.36
CA PHE A 16 7.42 -10.19 -6.87
C PHE A 16 7.63 -9.71 -5.42
N LYS A 17 7.74 -8.38 -5.21
CA LYS A 17 8.00 -7.78 -3.91
C LYS A 17 6.70 -7.40 -3.22
N ILE A 18 6.41 -8.09 -2.11
CA ILE A 18 5.20 -7.86 -1.31
C ILE A 18 5.57 -7.27 0.04
N LEU A 19 5.00 -6.12 0.38
CA LEU A 19 5.00 -5.64 1.76
C LEU A 19 3.79 -6.22 2.50
N ILE A 20 4.03 -6.94 3.60
CA ILE A 20 2.98 -7.52 4.43
C ILE A 20 2.89 -6.73 5.74
N SER A 21 1.69 -6.27 6.08
CA SER A 21 1.40 -5.61 7.35
C SER A 21 0.05 -6.06 7.91
N THR A 22 -0.13 -6.04 9.23
CA THR A 22 -1.37 -6.46 9.90
C THR A 22 -1.59 -5.64 11.17
N ASP A 23 -2.84 -5.54 11.62
CA ASP A 23 -3.21 -4.98 12.94
C ASP A 23 -2.68 -3.55 13.18
N ILE A 24 -2.79 -2.68 12.17
CA ILE A 24 -2.34 -1.28 12.26
C ILE A 24 -3.20 -0.50 13.27
N HIS A 25 -4.48 -0.85 13.41
CA HIS A 25 -5.44 -0.21 14.32
C HIS A 25 -5.41 1.33 14.25
N LEU A 26 -5.60 1.88 13.05
CA LEU A 26 -5.73 3.33 12.84
C LEU A 26 -6.84 3.92 13.70
N GLY A 27 -6.53 5.07 14.30
CA GLY A 27 -7.41 5.76 15.22
C GLY A 27 -7.36 5.23 16.66
N TYR A 28 -6.45 4.32 16.99
CA TYR A 28 -6.22 3.92 18.38
C TYR A 28 -5.85 5.14 19.23
N LEU A 29 -6.64 5.39 20.28
CA LEU A 29 -6.47 6.54 21.19
C LEU A 29 -6.45 7.91 20.47
N GLU A 30 -7.21 8.10 19.38
CA GLU A 30 -7.21 9.35 18.59
C GLU A 30 -7.47 10.65 19.42
N LYS A 31 -8.16 10.54 20.56
CA LYS A 31 -8.48 11.68 21.43
C LYS A 31 -7.35 12.04 22.40
N ASP A 32 -6.33 11.20 22.53
CA ASP A 32 -5.18 11.45 23.39
C ASP A 32 -4.22 12.45 22.73
N ALA A 33 -3.81 13.48 23.48
CA ALA A 33 -2.99 14.57 22.94
C ALA A 33 -1.55 14.15 22.60
N ILE A 34 -1.07 13.04 23.17
CA ILE A 34 0.29 12.55 22.99
C ILE A 34 0.29 11.37 22.04
N ARG A 35 -0.63 10.41 22.24
CA ARG A 35 -0.61 9.10 21.58
C ARG A 35 -1.54 9.01 20.36
N GLY A 36 -2.44 9.97 20.18
CA GLY A 36 -3.45 9.90 19.11
C GLY A 36 -2.86 9.92 17.70
N SER A 37 -1.61 10.34 17.52
CA SER A 37 -0.89 10.32 16.25
C SER A 37 -0.07 9.06 15.99
N ASP A 38 0.11 8.18 16.98
CA ASP A 38 1.08 7.07 16.90
C ASP A 38 0.72 6.12 15.74
N SER A 39 -0.52 5.64 15.70
CA SER A 39 -1.00 4.74 14.63
C SER A 39 -0.89 5.35 13.23
N PHE A 40 -1.07 6.68 13.12
CA PHE A 40 -0.94 7.38 11.84
C PHE A 40 0.52 7.49 11.40
N HIS A 41 1.44 7.75 12.33
CA HIS A 41 2.87 7.73 12.03
C HIS A 41 3.34 6.33 11.63
N THR A 42 2.89 5.28 12.31
CA THR A 42 3.23 3.90 11.95
C THR A 42 2.72 3.55 10.55
N LEU A 43 1.48 3.90 10.19
CA LEU A 43 0.99 3.70 8.82
C LEU A 43 1.88 4.43 7.81
N LYS A 44 2.24 5.69 8.10
CA LYS A 44 3.08 6.50 7.22
C LYS A 44 4.46 5.87 6.99
N GLU A 45 5.09 5.38 8.05
CA GLU A 45 6.38 4.68 7.98
C GLU A 45 6.29 3.39 7.14
N ILE A 46 5.20 2.61 7.31
CA ILE A 46 4.96 1.42 6.50
C ILE A 46 4.84 1.78 5.01
N LEU A 47 4.11 2.85 4.69
CA LEU A 47 3.94 3.32 3.31
C LEU A 47 5.22 3.93 2.73
N GLU A 48 6.03 4.62 3.54
CA GLU A 48 7.35 5.10 3.17
C GLU A 48 8.29 3.95 2.84
N CYS A 49 8.33 2.93 3.71
CA CYS A 49 9.08 1.70 3.48
C CYS A 49 8.63 1.00 2.19
N ALA A 50 7.31 0.94 1.92
CA ALA A 50 6.77 0.38 0.68
C ALA A 50 7.34 1.10 -0.56
N LYS A 51 7.37 2.44 -0.51
CA LYS A 51 7.83 3.29 -1.61
C LYS A 51 9.35 3.24 -1.79
N GLU A 52 10.12 3.25 -0.70
CA GLU A 52 11.57 3.15 -0.73
C GLU A 52 12.05 1.81 -1.29
N ASN A 53 11.37 0.72 -0.93
CA ASN A 53 11.71 -0.62 -1.42
C ASN A 53 11.06 -0.96 -2.78
N GLN A 54 10.32 -0.02 -3.38
CA GLN A 54 9.62 -0.19 -4.66
C GLN A 54 8.80 -1.50 -4.73
N VAL A 55 7.97 -1.73 -3.70
CA VAL A 55 7.17 -2.96 -3.65
C VAL A 55 6.05 -2.93 -4.68
N ASP A 56 5.77 -4.07 -5.30
CA ASP A 56 4.71 -4.21 -6.29
C ASP A 56 3.32 -4.19 -5.63
N LEU A 57 3.22 -4.76 -4.42
CA LEU A 57 1.95 -4.93 -3.73
C LEU A 57 2.10 -4.77 -2.21
N ILE A 58 1.14 -4.06 -1.61
CA ILE A 58 0.96 -4.02 -0.15
C ILE A 58 -0.19 -4.96 0.21
N LEU A 59 0.10 -5.97 1.03
CA LEU A 59 -0.87 -6.91 1.55
C LEU A 59 -1.17 -6.59 3.01
N LEU A 60 -2.42 -6.19 3.28
CA LEU A 60 -2.90 -5.92 4.63
C LEU A 60 -3.67 -7.14 5.16
N GLY A 61 -3.21 -7.69 6.28
CA GLY A 61 -3.74 -8.92 6.89
C GLY A 61 -5.09 -8.78 7.61
N GLY A 62 -5.54 -7.56 7.86
CA GLY A 62 -6.77 -7.28 8.61
C GLY A 62 -6.58 -6.13 9.60
N ASP A 63 -7.67 -5.74 10.26
CA ASP A 63 -7.69 -4.76 11.36
C ASP A 63 -6.93 -3.45 11.09
N LEU A 64 -7.16 -2.90 9.89
CA LEU A 64 -6.62 -1.59 9.50
C LEU A 64 -7.12 -0.47 10.43
N PHE A 65 -8.39 -0.52 10.84
CA PHE A 65 -9.01 0.46 11.74
C PHE A 65 -9.23 -0.16 13.13
N HIS A 66 -9.02 0.65 14.17
CA HIS A 66 -9.30 0.21 15.54
C HIS A 66 -10.79 0.05 15.83
N GLU A 67 -11.61 0.98 15.31
CA GLU A 67 -13.07 0.93 15.47
C GLU A 67 -13.74 0.46 14.17
N ASN A 68 -14.75 -0.42 14.29
CA ASN A 68 -15.58 -0.85 13.15
C ASN A 68 -16.24 0.33 12.40
N LYS A 69 -16.43 1.47 13.08
CA LYS A 69 -16.90 2.72 12.51
C LYS A 69 -15.85 3.80 12.77
N PRO A 70 -14.80 3.89 11.94
CA PRO A 70 -13.73 4.85 12.17
C PRO A 70 -14.27 6.29 12.12
N SER A 71 -13.57 7.20 12.79
CA SER A 71 -13.89 8.62 12.74
C SER A 71 -13.70 9.16 11.31
N ARG A 72 -14.46 10.22 10.96
CA ARG A 72 -14.31 10.88 9.65
C ARG A 72 -12.87 11.36 9.41
N ARG A 73 -12.21 11.83 10.47
CA ARG A 73 -10.82 12.28 10.43
C ARG A 73 -9.89 11.10 10.13
N CYS A 74 -10.02 10.00 10.88
CA CYS A 74 -9.22 8.80 10.68
C CYS A 74 -9.33 8.26 9.25
N LEU A 75 -10.56 8.16 8.73
CA LEU A 75 -10.82 7.68 7.38
C LEU A 75 -10.21 8.63 6.32
N HIS A 76 -10.42 9.94 6.46
CA HIS A 76 -9.87 10.93 5.52
C HIS A 76 -8.33 10.94 5.54
N SER A 77 -7.71 10.87 6.72
CA SER A 77 -6.26 10.78 6.86
C SER A 77 -5.69 9.53 6.20
N CYS A 78 -6.32 8.36 6.43
CA CYS A 78 -5.93 7.11 5.79
C CYS A 78 -5.99 7.20 4.25
N ILE A 79 -7.09 7.72 3.69
CA ILE A 79 -7.23 7.87 2.23
C ILE A 79 -6.20 8.83 1.66
N THR A 80 -5.89 9.91 2.38
CA THR A 80 -4.90 10.91 1.95
C THR A 80 -3.50 10.28 1.90
N MET A 81 -3.12 9.52 2.93
CA MET A 81 -1.84 8.80 2.95
C MET A 81 -1.76 7.76 1.82
N LEU A 82 -2.80 6.95 1.62
CA LEU A 82 -2.82 5.98 0.53
C LEU A 82 -2.69 6.67 -0.84
N ARG A 83 -3.35 7.82 -1.04
CA ARG A 83 -3.23 8.60 -2.27
C ARG A 83 -1.81 9.16 -2.47
N GLU A 84 -1.16 9.62 -1.41
CA GLU A 84 0.18 10.23 -1.49
C GLU A 84 1.29 9.20 -1.77
N TYR A 85 1.18 8.01 -1.17
CA TYR A 85 2.23 6.99 -1.27
C TYR A 85 1.98 5.92 -2.33
N CYS A 86 0.71 5.58 -2.62
CA CYS A 86 0.38 4.51 -3.57
C CYS A 86 0.02 5.02 -4.98
N MET A 87 -0.26 6.31 -5.17
CA MET A 87 -0.45 6.88 -6.52
C MET A 87 0.80 7.65 -6.93
N GLY A 88 1.37 7.28 -8.07
CA GLY A 88 2.53 7.94 -8.66
C GLY A 88 2.68 7.53 -10.12
N ASP A 89 3.71 8.04 -10.79
CA ASP A 89 3.94 7.82 -12.23
C ASP A 89 4.62 6.47 -12.54
N SER A 90 4.70 5.56 -11.56
CA SER A 90 5.33 4.25 -11.73
C SER A 90 4.29 3.25 -12.22
N PRO A 91 4.47 2.65 -13.41
CA PRO A 91 3.51 1.69 -13.93
C PRO A 91 3.50 0.42 -13.08
N VAL A 92 2.32 -0.19 -12.93
CA VAL A 92 2.17 -1.47 -12.24
C VAL A 92 2.71 -2.59 -13.13
N THR A 93 3.67 -3.36 -12.62
CA THR A 93 4.44 -4.40 -13.32
C THR A 93 3.74 -5.76 -13.40
N PHE A 94 2.67 -5.97 -12.63
CA PHE A 94 1.94 -7.24 -12.55
C PHE A 94 0.53 -7.15 -13.14
N ASN A 95 0.01 -8.30 -13.59
CA ASN A 95 -1.32 -8.39 -14.17
C ASN A 95 -2.26 -9.30 -13.34
N ILE A 96 -3.50 -8.86 -13.15
CA ILE A 96 -4.53 -9.65 -12.46
C ILE A 96 -5.31 -10.45 -13.50
N LEU A 97 -5.04 -11.75 -13.57
CA LEU A 97 -5.72 -12.68 -14.50
C LEU A 97 -7.09 -13.16 -14.00
N SER A 98 -7.41 -12.88 -12.74
CA SER A 98 -8.65 -13.29 -12.09
C SER A 98 -9.87 -12.50 -12.62
N ASP A 99 -11.05 -13.11 -12.58
CA ASP A 99 -12.29 -12.42 -12.94
C ASP A 99 -12.59 -11.30 -11.92
N GLN A 100 -12.42 -10.07 -12.37
CA GLN A 100 -12.59 -8.88 -11.56
C GLN A 100 -14.07 -8.57 -11.31
N THR A 101 -15.00 -9.12 -12.09
CA THR A 101 -16.44 -8.89 -11.90
C THR A 101 -16.99 -9.61 -10.66
N ILE A 102 -16.41 -10.76 -10.32
CA ILE A 102 -16.77 -11.54 -9.13
C ILE A 102 -16.16 -10.92 -7.87
N ASN A 103 -14.91 -10.45 -7.97
CA ASN A 103 -14.16 -9.92 -6.82
C ASN A 103 -14.47 -8.45 -6.52
N PHE A 104 -14.88 -7.67 -7.53
CA PHE A 104 -15.20 -6.24 -7.41
C PHE A 104 -16.63 -5.95 -7.87
N ASN A 105 -17.60 -6.63 -7.24
CA ASN A 105 -19.02 -6.60 -7.62
C ASN A 105 -19.71 -5.21 -7.50
N THR A 106 -19.03 -4.18 -7.00
CA THR A 106 -19.61 -2.85 -6.72
C THR A 106 -18.82 -1.68 -7.31
N THR A 107 -17.65 -1.92 -7.90
CA THR A 107 -16.74 -0.83 -8.29
C THR A 107 -16.58 -0.78 -9.81
N GLN A 108 -17.18 0.22 -10.47
CA GLN A 108 -16.92 0.53 -11.89
C GLN A 108 -15.57 1.24 -12.09
N SER A 109 -14.63 1.05 -11.16
CA SER A 109 -13.27 1.56 -11.17
C SER A 109 -12.31 0.39 -11.07
N VAL A 110 -12.54 -0.61 -11.92
CA VAL A 110 -11.57 -1.63 -12.24
C VAL A 110 -10.49 -0.92 -13.05
N CYS A 111 -9.26 -0.88 -12.51
CA CYS A 111 -8.05 -0.40 -13.18
C CYS A 111 -8.26 0.93 -13.91
N VAL A 112 -7.94 2.08 -13.30
CA VAL A 112 -7.86 3.33 -14.09
C VAL A 112 -6.94 3.03 -15.28
N PRO A 113 -7.50 2.89 -16.49
CA PRO A 113 -6.66 2.72 -17.64
C PRO A 113 -6.07 4.11 -17.86
N TRP A 114 -4.80 4.14 -18.25
CA TRP A 114 -4.05 5.34 -18.60
C TRP A 114 -3.37 6.05 -17.42
N THR A 115 -2.06 5.74 -17.31
CA THR A 115 -1.00 6.54 -16.66
C THR A 115 -1.01 6.54 -15.13
N CYS A 116 -0.41 5.51 -14.55
CA CYS A 116 0.79 5.74 -13.76
C CYS A 116 1.95 5.78 -14.75
#